data_AF-A0A238H8P0-F1
#
_entry.id   AF-A0A238H8P0-F1
#
_cell.length_a   1.000
_cell.length_b   1.000
_cell.length_c   1.000
_cell.angle_alpha   90.00
_cell.angle_beta   90.00
_cell.angle_gamma   90.00
#
_symmetry.space_group_name_H-M   'P 1'
#
loop_
_entity.id
_entity.type
_entity.pdbx_description
1 polymer ?
#
loop_
_entity_poly.entity_id
_entity_poly.type
_entity_poly.pdbx_seq_one_letter_code
_entity_poly.pdbx_strand_id
1 'polypeptide(L)' 'MTDQDNALPSRIEIRPTAETHFDGLWTAIDTVARERLYLAFFQAPPREASYAFYRNIIENDLCQLVAV' A
#
# COMPACT_ATOMS: atom_id res chain seq x y z
N MET A 1 -2.82 36.56 -8.08
CA MET A 1 -2.86 35.52 -9.11
C MET A 1 -1.46 34.96 -9.19
N THR A 2 -1.20 33.94 -8.38
CA THR A 2 0.10 33.29 -8.26
C THR A 2 -0.19 31.81 -8.44
N ASP A 3 0.18 31.27 -9.59
CA ASP A 3 0.15 29.85 -9.92
C ASP A 3 1.10 29.08 -8.97
N GLN A 4 0.60 28.74 -7.78
CA GLN A 4 1.26 27.78 -6.87
C GLN A 4 0.69 26.36 -6.97
N ASP A 5 -0.15 26.08 -7.97
CA ASP A 5 -0.88 24.81 -8.12
C ASP A 5 -0.42 23.98 -9.33
N ASN A 6 0.89 23.99 -9.61
CA ASN A 6 1.47 23.04 -10.57
C ASN A 6 2.74 22.39 -10.02
N ALA A 7 2.62 21.72 -8.87
CA ALA A 7 3.58 20.68 -8.52
C ALA A 7 3.32 19.49 -9.43
N LEU A 8 4.26 19.20 -10.34
CA LEU A 8 4.31 17.92 -11.04
C LEU A 8 4.18 16.81 -9.96
N PRO A 9 3.34 15.78 -10.17
CA PRO A 9 3.18 14.74 -9.18
C PRO A 9 4.56 14.19 -8.82
N SER A 10 4.84 14.08 -7.52
CA SER A 10 6.06 13.46 -7.03
C SER A 10 6.26 12.14 -7.77
N ARG A 11 7.43 11.97 -8.38
CA ARG A 11 7.76 10.79 -9.17
C ARG A 11 7.47 9.54 -8.35
N ILE A 12 6.62 8.66 -8.86
CA ILE A 12 6.33 7.37 -8.23
C ILE A 12 7.56 6.49 -8.30
N GLU A 13 7.94 5.89 -7.17
CA GLU A 13 9.06 4.96 -7.07
C GLU A 13 8.59 3.59 -6.57
N ILE A 14 9.18 2.53 -7.11
CA ILE A 14 8.95 1.16 -6.62
C ILE A 14 10.03 0.83 -5.60
N ARG A 15 9.62 0.54 -4.37
CA ARG A 15 10.53 0.26 -3.25
C ARG A 15 10.13 -1.05 -2.53
N PRO A 16 11.09 -1.74 -1.88
CA PRO A 16 10.77 -2.79 -0.93
C PRO A 16 9.79 -2.31 0.15
N THR A 17 8.88 -3.19 0.58
CA THR A 17 7.97 -2.87 1.68
C THR A 17 8.75 -2.55 2.95
N ALA A 18 8.37 -1.47 3.64
CA ALA A 18 8.87 -1.09 4.95
C ALA A 18 7.67 -0.74 5.84
N GLU A 19 7.86 -0.71 7.16
CA GLU A 19 6.76 -0.44 8.10
C GLU A 19 6.07 0.91 7.85
N THR A 20 6.81 1.91 7.36
CA THR A 20 6.27 3.22 6.96
C THR A 20 5.23 3.13 5.84
N HIS A 21 5.17 2.03 5.10
CA HIS A 21 4.23 1.82 4.00
C HIS A 21 2.96 1.04 4.41
N PHE A 22 2.89 0.51 5.63
CA PHE A 22 1.82 -0.43 6.02
C PHE A 22 0.41 0.17 5.92
N ASP A 23 0.22 1.40 6.39
CA ASP A 23 -1.08 2.06 6.33
C ASP A 23 -1.51 2.33 4.88
N GLY A 24 -0.58 2.81 4.05
CA GLY A 24 -0.82 3.03 2.63
C GLY A 24 -1.12 1.74 1.88
N LEU A 25 -0.34 0.68 2.13
CA LEU A 25 -0.54 -0.64 1.53
C LEU A 25 -1.88 -1.25 1.94
N TRP A 26 -2.24 -1.18 3.22
CA TRP A 26 -3.52 -1.68 3.70
C TRP A 26 -4.68 -0.91 3.06
N THR A 27 -4.56 0.41 2.99
CA THR A 27 -5.58 1.29 2.37
C THR A 27 -5.77 0.95 0.89
N ALA A 28 -4.68 0.79 0.13
CA ALA A 28 -4.74 0.42 -1.28
C ALA A 28 -5.45 -0.94 -1.50
N ILE A 29 -5.13 -1.95 -0.67
CA ILE A 29 -5.78 -3.26 -0.75
C ILE A 29 -7.26 -3.16 -0.38
N ASP A 30 -7.63 -2.42 0.67
CA ASP A 30 -9.03 -2.26 1.08
C ASP A 30 -9.85 -1.54 0.01
N THR A 31 -9.30 -0.49 -0.61
CA THR A 31 -9.93 0.24 -1.71
C THR A 31 -10.26 -0.69 -2.87
N VAL A 32 -9.28 -1.45 -3.38
CA VAL A 32 -9.48 -2.35 -4.53
C VAL A 32 -10.40 -3.52 -4.16
N ALA A 33 -10.30 -4.05 -2.93
CA ALA A 33 -11.18 -5.13 -2.47
C ALA A 33 -12.66 -4.72 -2.48
N ARG A 34 -12.96 -3.47 -2.10
CA ARG A 34 -14.33 -2.94 -2.06
C ARG A 34 -14.96 -2.74 -3.43
N GLU A 35 -14.18 -2.70 -4.49
CA GLU A 35 -14.69 -2.68 -5.87
C GLU A 35 -15.35 -4.01 -6.26
N ARG A 36 -14.95 -5.14 -5.62
CA ARG A 36 -15.49 -6.49 -5.86
C ARG A 36 -15.34 -7.00 -7.29
N LEU A 37 -14.31 -6.54 -7.98
CA LEU A 37 -14.02 -6.91 -9.38
C LEU A 37 -12.86 -7.90 -9.52
N TYR A 38 -11.85 -7.80 -8.66
CA TYR A 38 -10.53 -8.42 -8.91
C TYR A 38 -10.03 -9.34 -7.80
N LEU A 39 -10.32 -9.02 -6.54
CA LEU A 39 -9.81 -9.76 -5.38
C LEU A 39 -10.83 -10.80 -4.89
N ALA A 40 -10.32 -11.90 -4.34
CA ALA A 40 -11.15 -12.98 -3.79
C ALA A 40 -11.88 -12.60 -2.48
N PHE A 41 -11.63 -11.39 -1.96
CA PHE A 41 -12.26 -10.83 -0.77
C PHE A 41 -12.80 -9.43 -1.04
N PHE A 42 -13.83 -9.03 -0.29
CA PHE A 42 -14.58 -7.77 -0.52
C PHE A 42 -14.16 -6.61 0.41
N GLN A 43 -13.19 -6.84 1.28
CA GLN A 43 -12.56 -5.86 2.16
C GLN A 43 -11.17 -6.38 2.55
N ALA A 44 -10.26 -5.48 2.92
CA ALA A 44 -8.97 -5.91 3.46
C ALA A 44 -9.14 -6.70 4.77
N PRO A 45 -8.20 -7.60 5.09
CA PRO A 45 -8.14 -8.22 6.41
C PRO A 45 -8.00 -7.17 7.53
N PRO A 46 -8.30 -7.51 8.81
CA PRO A 46 -8.08 -6.60 9.93
C PRO A 46 -6.64 -6.06 9.95
N ARG A 47 -6.48 -4.76 10.23
CA ARG A 47 -5.17 -4.06 10.17
C ARG A 47 -4.06 -4.79 10.92
N GLU A 48 -4.33 -5.20 12.17
CA GLU A 48 -3.35 -5.92 12.99
C GLU A 48 -2.86 -7.22 12.32
N ALA A 49 -3.78 -7.99 11.71
CA ALA A 49 -3.43 -9.21 11.01
C ALA A 49 -2.64 -8.93 9.72
N SER A 50 -3.03 -7.91 8.96
CA SER A 50 -2.29 -7.46 7.77
C SER A 50 -0.89 -6.97 8.12
N TYR A 51 -0.74 -6.18 9.19
CA TYR A 51 0.56 -5.64 9.60
C TYR A 51 1.48 -6.74 10.12
N ALA A 52 0.94 -7.72 10.86
CA ALA A 52 1.70 -8.91 11.24
C ALA A 52 2.17 -9.69 10.01
N PHE A 53 1.31 -9.84 8.99
CA PHE A 53 1.68 -10.47 7.73
C PHE A 53 2.78 -9.70 6.98
N TYR A 54 2.70 -8.37 6.88
CA TYR A 54 3.72 -7.55 6.24
C TYR A 54 5.05 -7.56 7.02
N ARG A 55 5.01 -7.55 8.35
CA ARG A 55 6.21 -7.73 9.18
C ARG A 55 6.89 -9.07 8.90
N ASN A 56 6.12 -10.16 8.84
CA ASN A 56 6.65 -11.47 8.50
C ASN A 56 7.32 -11.48 7.10
N ILE A 57 6.80 -10.72 6.12
CA ILE A 57 7.45 -10.56 4.81
C ILE A 57 8.82 -9.90 4.96
N ILE A 58 8.90 -8.80 5.71
CA ILE A 58 10.16 -8.06 5.93
C ILE A 58 11.17 -8.91 6.71
N GLU A 59 10.74 -9.53 7.81
CA GLU A 59 11.59 -10.34 8.70
C GLU A 59 12.21 -11.54 7.99
N ASN A 60 11.52 -12.09 6.99
CA ASN A 60 12.00 -13.24 6.22
C ASN A 60 12.58 -12.85 4.85
N ASP A 61 12.80 -11.56 4.59
CA ASP A 61 13.33 -11.03 3.31
C ASP A 61 12.54 -11.56 2.09
N LEU A 62 11.22 -11.64 2.23
CA LEU A 62 10.35 -12.09 1.15
C LEU A 62 10.09 -10.96 0.15
N CYS A 63 9.98 -11.32 -1.12
CA CYS A 63 9.77 -10.35 -2.19
C CYS A 63 8.38 -9.70 -2.10
N GLN A 64 8.34 -8.45 -1.63
CA GLN A 64 7.18 -7.58 -1.71
C GLN A 64 7.64 -6.14 -1.98
N LEU A 65 7.03 -5.53 -3.00
CA LEU A 65 7.32 -4.17 -3.43
C LEU A 65 6.05 -3.32 -3.36
N VAL A 66 6.21 -2.03 -3.12
CA VAL A 66 5.13 -1.04 -3.12
C VAL A 66 5.52 0.17 -3.97
N ALA A 67 4.50 0.84 -4.51
CA ALA A 67 4.66 2.14 -5.16
C ALA A 67 4.45 3.25 -4.12
N VAL A 68 5.39 4.18 -4.03
CA VAL A 68 5.37 5.35 -3.12
C VAL A 68 5.58 6.65 -3.86
#